data_AF-A0A9P6YNZ0-F1
#
_entry.id   AF-A0A9P6YNZ0-F1
#
_cell.length_a   1.000
_cell.length_b   1.000
_cell.length_c   1.000
_cell.angle_alpha   90.00
_cell.angle_beta   90.00
_cell.angle_gamma   90.00
#
_symmetry.space_group_name_H-M   'P 1'
#
loop_
_entity.id
_entity.type
_entity.pdbx_description
1 polymer ?
#
loop_
_entity_poly.entity_id
_entity_poly.type
_entity_poly.pdbx_seq_one_letter_code
_entity_poly.pdbx_strand_id
1 'polypeptide(L)'
;MKPQYESDRNNITTYDLEMKERKIIAESWDSSPHEVFSSNDRKTLYVTAEKQGHNKVFTIDLQIKSVKILTNEKYVLGLSVLPYGNLFFGVSSMKHPVVTHLLNVTSDELKPLAIGSDSAQKLEKIDFSDPKDIRFIGALNQEVHGWVP
;
A
#
# COMPACT_ATOMS: atom_id res chain seq x y z
N MET A 1 -10.28 25.09 23.76
CA MET A 1 -10.48 23.74 23.21
C MET A 1 -9.27 23.42 22.34
N LYS A 2 -8.46 22.43 22.71
CA LYS A 2 -7.41 21.92 21.81
C LYS A 2 -8.11 20.95 20.84
N PRO A 3 -7.93 21.07 19.52
CA PRO A 3 -8.30 19.99 18.62
C PRO A 3 -7.45 18.78 19.01
N GLN A 4 -8.07 17.76 19.61
CA GLN A 4 -7.45 16.45 19.71
C GLN A 4 -7.67 15.83 18.33
N TYR A 5 -6.62 15.80 17.52
CA TYR A 5 -6.64 15.22 16.18
C TYR A 5 -6.99 13.73 16.32
N GLU A 6 -8.22 13.38 15.97
CA GLU A 6 -8.72 12.00 15.92
C GLU A 6 -8.23 11.39 14.60
N SER A 7 -6.94 11.01 14.56
CA SER A 7 -6.43 10.09 13.53
C SER A 7 -6.00 8.82 14.23
N ASP A 8 -7.01 8.05 14.61
CA ASP A 8 -6.77 6.69 15.07
C ASP A 8 -6.26 5.86 13.90
N ARG A 9 -5.19 5.12 14.17
CA ARG A 9 -4.72 4.08 13.26
C ARG A 9 -5.80 3.01 13.13
N ASN A 10 -6.12 2.61 11.90
CA ASN A 10 -6.95 1.43 11.68
C ASN A 10 -6.19 0.17 12.14
N ASN A 11 -6.87 -0.72 12.85
CA ASN A 11 -6.28 -1.99 13.29
C ASN A 11 -7.00 -3.16 12.58
N ILE A 12 -6.22 -4.16 12.16
CA ILE A 12 -6.79 -5.42 11.70
C ILE A 12 -7.00 -6.31 12.93
N THR A 13 -8.25 -6.64 13.20
CA THR A 13 -8.66 -7.44 14.35
C THR A 13 -9.30 -8.72 13.88
N THR A 14 -8.78 -9.86 14.35
CA THR A 14 -9.47 -11.16 14.22
C THR A 14 -10.41 -11.36 15.40
N TYR A 15 -11.57 -11.95 15.14
CA TYR A 15 -12.53 -12.32 16.18
C TYR A 15 -12.73 -13.84 16.17
N ASP A 16 -12.47 -14.48 17.30
CA ASP A 16 -12.73 -15.89 17.52
C ASP A 16 -14.19 -16.07 17.96
N LEU A 17 -14.96 -16.85 17.21
CA LEU A 17 -16.39 -17.06 17.47
C LEU A 17 -16.65 -18.01 18.64
N GLU A 18 -15.78 -19.00 18.86
CA GLU A 18 -15.94 -19.99 19.92
C GLU A 18 -15.54 -19.39 21.27
N MET A 19 -14.35 -18.76 21.31
CA MET A 19 -13.81 -18.13 22.51
C MET A 19 -14.42 -16.74 22.77
N LYS A 20 -15.05 -16.12 21.77
CA LYS A 20 -15.57 -14.74 21.81
C LYS A 20 -14.47 -13.70 22.09
N GLU A 21 -13.27 -13.96 21.60
CA GLU A 21 -12.10 -13.13 21.84
C GLU A 21 -11.71 -12.29 20.62
N ARG A 22 -11.27 -11.06 20.86
CA ARG A 22 -10.71 -10.17 19.84
C ARG A 22 -9.20 -10.14 19.96
N LYS A 23 -8.50 -10.22 18.83
CA LYS A 23 -7.05 -10.13 18.78
C LYS A 23 -6.60 -9.21 17.66
N ILE A 24 -5.78 -8.22 18.00
CA ILE A 24 -5.13 -7.37 17.01
C ILE A 24 -4.04 -8.18 16.32
N ILE A 25 -4.03 -8.14 14.99
CA ILE A 25 -2.99 -8.73 14.16
C ILE A 25 -2.01 -7.61 13.80
N ALA A 26 -0.71 -7.94 13.78
CA ALA A 26 0.35 -7.00 13.44
C ALA A 26 0.33 -5.70 14.28
N GLU A 27 0.22 -5.83 15.60
CA GLU A 27 0.13 -4.69 16.53
C GLU A 27 1.31 -3.71 16.39
N SER A 28 2.53 -4.22 16.17
CA SER A 28 3.74 -3.42 15.99
C SER A 28 3.91 -2.81 14.59
N TRP A 29 3.00 -3.07 13.64
CA TRP A 29 3.11 -2.56 12.28
C TRP A 29 2.74 -1.07 12.21
N ASP A 30 3.70 -0.22 11.87
CA ASP A 30 3.52 1.23 11.82
C ASP A 30 2.93 1.71 10.48
N SER A 31 1.67 1.34 10.20
CA SER A 31 0.87 1.87 9.08
C SER A 31 -0.63 1.70 9.36
N SER A 32 -1.46 2.50 8.68
CA SER A 32 -2.92 2.42 8.77
C SER A 32 -3.50 1.72 7.53
N PRO A 33 -4.10 0.52 7.66
CA PRO A 33 -4.72 -0.21 6.56
C PRO A 33 -6.00 0.48 6.04
N HIS A 34 -6.17 0.44 4.71
CA HIS A 34 -7.31 1.01 3.98
C HIS A 34 -8.19 -0.09 3.36
N GLU A 35 -7.66 -0.83 2.39
CA GLU A 35 -8.35 -1.99 1.79
C GLU A 35 -7.78 -3.29 2.35
N VAL A 36 -8.63 -4.29 2.60
CA VAL A 36 -8.22 -5.59 3.14
C VAL A 36 -8.89 -6.70 2.35
N PHE A 37 -8.09 -7.58 1.77
CA PHE A 37 -8.54 -8.76 1.04
C PHE A 37 -7.87 -10.01 1.60
N SER A 38 -8.58 -11.13 1.59
CA SER A 38 -8.00 -12.42 1.99
C SER A 38 -7.45 -13.17 0.78
N SER A 39 -6.37 -13.93 0.98
CA SER A 39 -5.96 -14.96 0.04
C SER A 39 -7.03 -16.04 -0.09
N ASN A 40 -7.01 -16.78 -1.20
CA ASN A 40 -7.99 -17.85 -1.44
C ASN A 40 -7.97 -18.95 -0.36
N ASP A 41 -6.80 -19.23 0.22
CA ASP A 41 -6.63 -20.19 1.32
C ASP A 41 -6.88 -19.59 2.71
N ARG A 42 -7.20 -18.30 2.79
CA ARG A 42 -7.49 -17.52 4.01
C ARG A 42 -6.37 -17.50 5.06
N LYS A 43 -5.13 -17.75 4.65
CA LYS A 43 -3.97 -17.69 5.55
C LYS A 43 -3.27 -16.34 5.53
N THR A 44 -3.47 -15.57 4.47
CA THR A 44 -2.81 -14.28 4.24
C THR A 44 -3.84 -13.20 3.97
N LEU A 45 -3.58 -12.00 4.48
CA LEU A 45 -4.30 -10.80 4.06
C LEU A 45 -3.43 -9.98 3.13
N TYR A 46 -4.01 -9.47 2.04
CA TYR A 46 -3.45 -8.44 1.19
C TYR A 46 -4.08 -7.11 1.56
N VAL A 47 -3.24 -6.14 1.88
CA VAL A 47 -3.69 -4.90 2.52
C VAL A 47 -3.05 -3.70 1.82
N THR A 48 -3.83 -2.66 1.54
CA THR A 48 -3.25 -1.36 1.16
C THR A 48 -3.09 -0.48 2.39
N ALA A 49 -1.95 0.21 2.50
CA ALA A 49 -1.71 1.18 3.56
C ALA A 49 -0.71 2.24 3.11
N GLU A 50 -0.83 3.43 3.68
CA GLU A 50 0.14 4.50 3.47
C GLU A 50 1.41 4.25 4.30
N LYS A 51 2.56 4.46 3.67
CA LYS A 51 3.87 4.46 4.31
C LYS A 51 4.76 5.50 3.66
N GLN A 52 5.09 6.54 4.43
CA GLN A 52 5.89 7.68 3.96
C GLN A 52 5.29 8.27 2.69
N GLY A 53 3.98 8.53 2.74
CA GLY A 53 3.20 9.14 1.66
C GLY A 53 3.00 8.27 0.40
N HIS A 54 3.58 7.08 0.34
CA HIS A 54 3.26 6.10 -0.70
C HIS A 54 2.14 5.18 -0.21
N ASN A 55 1.12 4.95 -1.02
CA ASN A 55 0.17 3.85 -0.78
C ASN A 55 0.76 2.55 -1.34
N LYS A 56 0.94 1.53 -0.50
CA LYS A 56 1.62 0.28 -0.84
C LYS A 56 0.73 -0.92 -0.58
N VAL A 57 0.99 -2.04 -1.28
CA VAL A 57 0.43 -3.35 -0.93
C VAL A 57 1.34 -4.05 0.06
N PHE A 58 0.74 -4.59 1.11
CA PHE A 58 1.35 -5.41 2.14
C PHE A 58 0.70 -6.79 2.17
N THR A 59 1.45 -7.79 2.60
CA THR A 59 0.91 -9.07 3.07
C THR A 59 0.98 -9.15 4.57
N ILE A 60 -0.03 -9.77 5.17
CA ILE A 60 -0.05 -10.12 6.58
C ILE A 60 -0.33 -11.62 6.69
N ASP A 61 0.64 -12.37 7.19
CA ASP A 61 0.46 -13.78 7.50
C ASP A 61 -0.33 -13.92 8.81
N LEU A 62 -1.45 -14.65 8.80
CA LEU A 62 -2.32 -14.77 9.97
C LEU A 62 -1.79 -15.77 11.03
N GLN A 63 -0.93 -16.72 10.66
CA GLN A 63 -0.34 -17.68 11.60
C GLN A 63 0.80 -17.04 12.38
N ILE A 64 1.80 -16.50 11.68
CA ILE A 64 3.00 -15.93 12.32
C ILE A 64 2.89 -14.42 12.55
N LYS A 65 1.82 -13.77 12.08
CA LYS A 65 1.52 -12.35 12.29
C LYS A 65 2.58 -11.39 11.74
N SER A 66 3.30 -11.83 10.72
CA SER A 66 4.33 -11.03 10.06
C SER A 66 3.73 -10.17 8.96
N VAL A 67 4.25 -8.95 8.80
CA VAL A 67 3.90 -8.05 7.71
C VAL A 67 5.06 -7.94 6.72
N LYS A 68 4.81 -8.13 5.42
CA LYS A 68 5.79 -7.91 4.32
C LYS A 68 5.23 -6.89 3.34
N ILE A 69 6.09 -6.04 2.78
CA ILE A 69 5.72 -5.12 1.70
C ILE A 69 5.86 -5.87 0.36
N LEU A 70 4.85 -5.76 -0.51
CA LEU A 70 4.87 -6.36 -1.85
C LEU A 70 5.19 -5.36 -2.98
N THR A 71 4.93 -4.07 -2.77
CA THR A 71 5.15 -3.04 -3.80
C THR A 71 6.17 -2.02 -3.37
N ASN A 72 7.00 -1.58 -4.33
CA ASN A 72 8.01 -0.55 -4.12
C ASN A 72 7.41 0.87 -4.21
N GLU A 73 8.30 1.86 -4.27
CA GLU A 73 8.00 3.29 -4.43
C GLU A 73 7.07 3.53 -5.62
N LYS A 74 5.86 4.02 -5.31
CA LYS A 74 4.79 4.52 -6.18
C LYS A 74 3.49 4.57 -5.35
N TYR A 75 2.39 4.97 -5.97
CA TYR A 75 1.09 5.02 -5.32
C TYR A 75 0.16 3.95 -5.90
N VAL A 76 -0.21 2.97 -5.09
CA VAL A 76 -1.15 1.91 -5.46
C VAL A 76 -2.59 2.45 -5.40
N LEU A 77 -3.40 2.08 -6.41
CA LEU A 77 -4.78 2.51 -6.57
C LEU A 77 -5.68 1.30 -6.82
N GLY A 78 -6.58 1.05 -5.87
CA GLY A 78 -7.45 -0.12 -5.86
C GLY A 78 -6.65 -1.42 -5.71
N LEU A 79 -7.27 -2.42 -5.10
CA LEU A 79 -6.67 -3.74 -4.99
C LEU A 79 -7.72 -4.82 -5.26
N SER A 80 -7.32 -5.87 -5.95
CA SER A 80 -8.17 -7.03 -6.19
C SER A 80 -7.35 -8.31 -6.16
N VAL A 81 -7.90 -9.34 -5.51
CA VAL A 81 -7.36 -10.70 -5.54
C VAL A 81 -8.08 -11.46 -6.65
N LEU A 82 -7.33 -11.96 -7.64
CA LEU A 82 -7.89 -12.71 -8.75
C LEU A 82 -8.11 -14.19 -8.36
N PRO A 83 -8.95 -14.94 -9.11
CA PRO A 83 -9.28 -16.34 -8.78
C PRO A 83 -8.07 -17.28 -8.63
N TYR A 84 -6.96 -17.00 -9.30
CA TYR A 84 -5.73 -17.81 -9.22
C TYR A 84 -4.70 -17.28 -8.21
N GLY A 85 -5.07 -16.31 -7.36
CA GLY A 85 -4.25 -15.77 -6.28
C GLY A 85 -3.38 -14.56 -6.64
N ASN A 86 -3.27 -14.23 -7.93
CA ASN A 86 -2.56 -13.03 -8.38
C ASN A 86 -3.29 -11.76 -7.91
N LEU A 87 -2.53 -10.68 -7.71
CA LEU A 87 -3.10 -9.38 -7.37
C LEU A 87 -3.20 -8.51 -8.62
N PHE A 88 -4.29 -7.77 -8.73
CA PHE A 88 -4.51 -6.76 -9.76
C PHE A 88 -4.72 -5.41 -9.08
N PHE A 89 -3.97 -4.40 -9.53
CA PHE A 89 -4.04 -3.05 -8.97
C PHE A 89 -3.53 -2.01 -9.97
N GLY A 90 -3.94 -0.76 -9.79
CA GLY A 90 -3.36 0.39 -10.48
C GLY A 90 -2.12 0.91 -9.75
N VAL A 91 -1.18 1.47 -10.49
CA VAL A 91 0.02 2.12 -9.96
C VAL A 91 0.22 3.47 -10.65
N SER A 92 0.29 4.55 -9.89
CA SER A 92 0.66 5.88 -10.39
C SER A 92 1.93 6.41 -9.72
N SER A 93 2.50 7.46 -10.31
CA SER A 93 3.62 8.22 -9.75
C SER A 93 3.50 9.69 -10.14
N MET A 94 4.38 10.54 -9.62
CA MET A 94 4.47 11.93 -10.08
C MET A 94 4.89 12.07 -11.54
N LYS A 95 5.46 11.00 -12.15
CA LYS A 95 5.94 10.99 -13.54
C LYS A 95 5.04 10.22 -14.51
N HIS A 96 4.06 9.48 -13.99
CA HIS A 96 3.28 8.58 -14.82
C HIS A 96 1.85 8.46 -14.29
N PRO A 97 0.83 8.52 -15.18
CA PRO A 97 -0.56 8.23 -14.81
C PRO A 97 -0.71 6.78 -14.33
N VAL A 98 -1.94 6.41 -13.96
CA VAL A 98 -2.23 5.05 -13.50
C VAL A 98 -1.94 4.02 -14.60
N VAL A 99 -1.16 3.01 -14.24
CA VAL A 99 -0.89 1.81 -15.03
C VAL A 99 -1.36 0.61 -14.25
N THR A 100 -2.17 -0.23 -14.86
CA THR A 100 -2.60 -1.47 -14.20
C THR A 100 -1.47 -2.49 -14.20
N HIS A 101 -1.36 -3.23 -13.12
CA HIS A 101 -0.34 -4.25 -12.93
C HIS A 101 -0.98 -5.54 -12.47
N LEU A 102 -0.34 -6.65 -12.84
CA LEU A 102 -0.59 -7.97 -12.31
C LEU A 102 0.63 -8.40 -11.50
N LEU A 103 0.44 -8.71 -10.23
CA LEU A 103 1.47 -9.28 -9.37
C LEU A 103 1.20 -10.77 -9.15
N ASN A 104 2.16 -11.60 -9.53
CA ASN A 104 2.17 -13.00 -9.13
C ASN A 104 2.80 -13.12 -7.74
N VAL A 105 1.98 -13.46 -6.75
CA VAL A 105 2.39 -13.54 -5.33
C VAL A 105 3.34 -14.70 -5.03
N THR A 106 3.41 -15.70 -5.90
CA THR A 106 4.29 -16.87 -5.72
C THR A 106 5.68 -16.61 -6.28
N SER A 107 5.77 -15.94 -7.43
CA SER A 107 7.06 -15.61 -8.06
C SER A 107 7.57 -14.22 -7.72
N ASP A 108 6.81 -13.42 -6.96
CA ASP A 108 7.04 -11.97 -6.75
C ASP A 108 7.18 -11.19 -8.08
N GLU A 109 6.65 -11.73 -9.19
CA GLU A 109 6.74 -11.11 -10.51
C GLU A 109 5.66 -10.04 -10.70
N LEU A 110 6.09 -8.79 -10.86
CA LEU A 110 5.22 -7.66 -11.16
C LEU A 110 5.22 -7.35 -12.66
N LYS A 111 4.08 -7.56 -13.32
CA LYS A 111 3.90 -7.31 -14.74
C LYS A 111 2.99 -6.09 -14.98
N PRO A 112 3.47 -5.02 -15.64
CA PRO A 112 2.59 -3.96 -16.10
C PRO A 112 1.70 -4.48 -17.23
N LEU A 113 0.43 -4.12 -17.18
CA LEU A 113 -0.50 -4.28 -18.29
C LEU A 113 -0.45 -3.00 -19.13
N ALA A 114 -0.30 -3.16 -20.44
CA ALA A 114 0.16 -2.09 -21.32
C ALA A 114 -0.64 -0.79 -21.16
N ILE A 115 0.10 0.32 -21.08
CA ILE A 115 -0.41 1.66 -21.34
C ILE A 115 -0.65 1.75 -22.85
N GLY A 116 -1.76 2.35 -23.29
CA GLY A 116 -1.96 2.61 -24.72
C GLY A 116 -0.77 3.40 -25.29
N SER A 117 -0.23 2.98 -26.45
CA SER A 117 0.98 3.53 -27.09
C SER A 117 1.00 5.06 -27.14
N ASP A 118 -0.16 5.66 -27.36
CA ASP A 118 -0.32 7.11 -27.48
C ASP A 118 -0.01 7.88 -26.19
N SER A 119 -0.29 7.28 -25.03
CA SER A 119 -0.01 7.93 -23.74
C SER A 119 1.48 7.87 -23.42
N ALA A 120 2.15 6.75 -23.70
CA ALA A 120 3.60 6.63 -23.53
C ALA A 120 4.35 7.67 -24.39
N GLN A 121 4.00 7.78 -25.68
CA GLN A 121 4.61 8.77 -26.59
C GLN A 121 4.37 10.23 -26.18
N LYS A 122 3.23 10.53 -25.55
CA LYS A 122 2.95 11.87 -25.04
C LYS A 122 3.79 12.19 -23.80
N LEU A 123 3.98 11.22 -22.92
CA LEU A 123 4.76 11.38 -21.69
C LEU A 123 6.26 11.54 -21.97
N GLU A 124 6.80 10.87 -22.99
CA GLU A 124 8.20 11.04 -23.42
C GLU A 124 8.56 12.47 -23.84
N LYS A 125 7.56 13.28 -24.21
CA LYS A 125 7.75 14.68 -24.62
C LYS A 125 7.72 15.66 -23.45
N ILE A 126 7.45 15.18 -22.24
CA ILE A 126 7.35 16.00 -21.03
C ILE A 126 8.60 15.76 -20.18
N ASP A 127 9.30 16.84 -19.84
CA ASP A 127 10.40 16.77 -18.89
C ASP A 127 9.85 16.80 -17.46
N PHE A 128 9.91 15.66 -16.77
CA PHE A 128 9.48 15.52 -15.38
C PHE A 128 10.67 15.62 -14.44
N SER A 129 10.61 16.55 -13.49
CA SER A 129 11.56 16.60 -12.38
C SER A 129 11.52 15.31 -11.54
N ASP A 130 12.67 14.90 -10.99
CA ASP A 130 12.78 13.72 -10.13
C ASP A 130 12.31 14.05 -8.71
N PRO A 131 11.15 13.54 -8.27
CA PRO A 131 10.68 13.80 -6.92
C PRO A 131 11.65 13.19 -5.90
N LYS A 132 12.00 13.98 -4.88
CA LYS A 132 12.91 13.57 -3.81
C LYS A 132 12.21 13.62 -2.47
N ASP A 133 12.34 12.53 -1.71
CA ASP A 133 11.96 12.49 -0.31
C ASP A 133 12.80 13.46 0.51
N ILE A 134 12.13 14.25 1.33
CA ILE A 134 12.76 15.12 2.31
C ILE A 134 12.21 14.83 3.70
N ARG A 135 13.05 15.11 4.70
CA ARG A 135 12.69 15.10 6.12
C ARG A 135 13.18 16.38 6.76
N PHE A 136 12.33 16.99 7.58
CA PHE A 136 12.69 18.19 8.32
C PHE A 136 11.97 18.21 9.67
N ILE A 137 12.49 19.00 10.62
CA ILE A 137 11.90 19.14 11.94
C ILE A 137 10.78 20.18 11.87
N GLY A 138 9.56 19.75 12.21
CA GLY A 138 8.38 20.59 12.25
C GLY A 138 8.27 21.43 13.53
N ALA A 139 7.22 22.25 13.61
CA ALA A 139 6.99 23.20 14.70
C ALA A 139 6.86 22.56 16.11
N LEU A 140 6.54 21.26 16.18
CA LEU A 140 6.43 20.50 17.44
C LEU A 140 7.66 19.64 17.74
N ASN A 141 8.80 19.93 17.08
CA ASN A 141 10.03 19.13 17.18
C ASN A 141 9.83 17.66 16.77
N GLN A 142 8.86 17.42 15.88
CA GLN A 142 8.58 16.13 15.27
C GLN A 142 9.13 16.11 13.86
N GLU A 143 9.62 14.95 13.42
CA GLU A 143 10.05 14.78 12.04
C GLU A 143 8.83 14.80 11.10
N VAL A 144 8.92 15.60 10.05
CA VAL A 144 7.93 15.69 8.98
C VAL A 144 8.55 15.15 7.71
N HIS A 145 7.83 14.23 7.06
CA HIS A 145 8.18 13.69 5.75
C HIS A 145 7.39 14.43 4.65
N GLY A 146 8.01 14.57 3.48
CA GLY A 146 7.36 15.12 2.30
C GLY A 146 8.19 14.90 1.04
N TRP A 147 7.76 15.51 -0.06
CA TRP A 147 8.50 15.49 -1.32
C TRP A 147 8.74 16.88 -1.86
N VAL A 148 9.86 17.03 -2.56
CA VAL A 148 10.14 18.17 -3.44
C VAL A 148 10.28 17.67 -4.87
N PRO A 149 9.80 18.43 -5.86
CA PRO A 149 10.00 18.11 -7.27
C PRO A 149 11.47 18.18 -7.68
#